data_AF-A0A3M1HRP1-F1
#
_entry.id   AF-A0A3M1HRP1-F1
#
_cell.length_a   1.000
_cell.length_b   1.000
_cell.length_c   1.000
_cell.angle_alpha   90.00
_cell.angle_beta   90.00
_cell.angle_gamma   90.00
#
_symmetry.space_group_name_H-M   'P 1'
#
loop_
_entity.id
_entity.type
_entity.pdbx_description
1 polymer ?
#
loop_
_entity_poly.entity_id
_entity_poly.type
_entity_poly.pdbx_seq_one_letter_code
_entity_poly.pdbx_strand_id
1 'polypeptide(L)'
;MDHIAILKDAARTTLRHRALWVLGPLWFLVGGGISTGYVGTPGNFGSNWRYNGRSPHLPRFDPDQFLAALVVLCGLGLILLVVSQIIRYVLQAGIYRSLYRLHTEGAEPTIAAGFREGWHRRTWRLVAQNWLVAVPFIIVALVLLALAAAPLLLNLTESKGLNVLGIVMAIGLFMGWLGFLLVVGMILSVLQQFWWRLAVIADQTTFTAMRNGWRLVRQNLGDIGIMWLLLVGINILVMVVSFPVILVLGGVTAAVAGGPGYLIYSLTHSLILSLFWAVPVSILFLVVPLLFLGGLYLIFQTEVWNRVFIEIYQRSFV
;
A
#
# COMPACT_ATOMS: atom_id res chain seq x y z
N MET A 1 8.51 14.09 24.22
CA MET A 1 7.56 14.58 23.20
C MET A 1 6.15 14.47 23.75
N ASP A 2 5.24 15.41 23.46
CA ASP A 2 3.81 15.20 23.77
C ASP A 2 3.14 14.44 22.60
N HIS A 3 3.19 13.11 22.70
CA HIS A 3 2.73 12.22 21.65
C HIS A 3 1.21 12.33 21.39
N ILE A 4 0.43 12.61 22.45
CA ILE A 4 -1.03 12.69 22.37
C ILE A 4 -1.44 14.00 21.67
N ALA A 5 -0.77 15.11 22.00
CA ALA A 5 -0.97 16.38 21.32
C ALA A 5 -0.73 16.26 19.81
N ILE A 6 0.36 15.59 19.39
CA ILE A 6 0.69 15.38 17.98
C ILE A 6 -0.43 14.60 17.25
N LEU A 7 -0.94 13.52 17.86
CA LEU A 7 -2.02 12.73 17.27
C LEU A 7 -3.31 13.56 17.13
N LYS A 8 -3.66 14.33 18.17
CA LYS A 8 -4.87 15.17 18.17
C LYS A 8 -4.77 16.29 17.12
N ASP A 9 -3.61 16.92 17.02
CA ASP A 9 -3.37 17.98 16.05
C ASP A 9 -3.36 17.43 14.62
N ALA A 10 -2.76 16.27 14.38
CA ALA A 10 -2.77 15.61 13.08
C ALA A 10 -4.19 15.23 12.62
N ALA A 11 -5.02 14.72 13.55
CA ALA A 11 -6.42 14.44 13.27
C ALA A 11 -7.19 15.72 12.92
N ARG A 12 -6.97 16.80 13.69
CA ARG A 12 -7.60 18.10 13.44
C ARG A 12 -7.20 18.69 12.08
N THR A 13 -5.91 18.64 11.72
CA THR A 13 -5.43 19.10 10.40
C THR A 13 -6.11 18.32 9.27
N THR A 14 -6.13 16.99 9.38
CA THR A 14 -6.67 16.10 8.35
C THR A 14 -8.17 16.32 8.14
N LEU A 15 -8.93 16.54 9.21
CA LEU A 15 -10.37 16.78 9.14
C LEU A 15 -10.71 18.23 8.72
N ARG A 16 -9.87 19.22 9.02
CA ARG A 16 -10.17 20.64 8.74
C ARG A 16 -9.93 21.01 7.27
N HIS A 17 -8.98 20.37 6.59
CA HIS A 17 -8.55 20.82 5.26
C HIS A 17 -9.14 19.96 4.14
N ARG A 18 -10.16 20.51 3.46
CA ARG A 18 -10.89 19.81 2.36
C ARG A 18 -10.01 19.42 1.18
N ALA A 19 -8.93 20.15 0.91
CA ALA A 19 -8.00 19.78 -0.16
C ALA A 19 -7.33 18.42 0.08
N LEU A 20 -7.08 18.07 1.35
CA LEU A 20 -6.53 16.77 1.74
C LEU A 20 -7.52 15.64 1.47
N TRP A 21 -8.82 15.90 1.54
CA TRP A 21 -9.86 14.89 1.30
C TRP A 21 -9.92 14.42 -0.15
N VAL A 22 -9.38 15.21 -1.09
CA VAL A 22 -9.27 14.81 -2.51
C VAL A 22 -7.89 14.18 -2.77
N LEU A 23 -6.82 14.76 -2.22
CA LEU A 23 -5.46 14.28 -2.43
C LEU A 23 -5.22 12.89 -1.82
N GLY A 24 -5.82 12.59 -0.67
CA GLY A 24 -5.64 11.32 0.04
C GLY A 24 -6.18 10.13 -0.73
N PRO A 25 -7.45 10.14 -1.16
CA PRO A 25 -8.03 9.05 -1.93
C PRO A 25 -7.38 8.86 -3.29
N LEU A 26 -6.97 9.96 -3.95
CA LEU A 26 -6.17 9.89 -5.18
C LEU A 26 -4.83 9.21 -4.93
N TRP A 27 -4.14 9.58 -3.85
CA TRP A 27 -2.87 8.95 -3.49
C TRP A 27 -3.05 7.48 -3.12
N PHE A 28 -4.14 7.12 -2.45
CA PHE A 28 -4.47 5.74 -2.10
C PHE A 28 -4.82 4.89 -3.33
N LEU A 29 -5.61 5.44 -4.27
CA LEU A 29 -5.96 4.78 -5.53
C LEU A 29 -4.72 4.48 -6.36
N VAL A 30 -3.88 5.49 -6.55
CA VAL A 30 -2.64 5.40 -7.35
C VAL A 30 -1.56 4.59 -6.61
N GLY A 31 -1.55 4.65 -5.29
CA GLY A 31 -0.64 3.90 -4.43
C GLY A 31 -0.89 2.39 -4.40
N GLY A 32 -2.01 1.92 -4.95
CA GLY A 32 -2.41 0.52 -4.91
C GLY A 32 -3.05 0.14 -3.57
N GLY A 33 -3.94 0.99 -3.05
CA GLY A 33 -4.59 0.85 -1.74
C GLY A 33 -5.41 -0.43 -1.52
N ILE A 34 -5.59 -1.26 -2.54
CA ILE A 34 -6.24 -2.57 -2.41
C ILE A 34 -5.21 -3.72 -2.28
N SER A 35 -3.91 -3.47 -2.49
CA SER A 35 -2.89 -4.56 -2.55
C SER A 35 -1.48 -4.22 -2.06
N THR A 36 -1.25 -3.12 -1.34
CA THR A 36 0.12 -2.79 -0.89
C THR A 36 0.24 -2.53 0.62
N GLY A 37 0.66 -3.58 1.34
CA GLY A 37 1.71 -3.42 2.35
C GLY A 37 1.30 -3.09 3.78
N TYR A 38 0.36 -3.83 4.38
CA TYR A 38 0.39 -4.15 5.81
C TYR A 38 -0.16 -5.58 5.98
N VAL A 39 0.45 -6.32 6.90
CA VAL A 39 0.17 -7.73 7.23
C VAL A 39 -1.34 -7.98 7.34
N GLY A 40 -1.82 -8.99 6.61
CA GLY A 40 -3.18 -9.50 6.69
C GLY A 40 -3.86 -9.54 5.34
N THR A 41 -3.67 -10.65 4.62
CA THR A 41 -4.61 -11.07 3.59
C THR A 41 -5.66 -11.98 4.26
N PRO A 42 -6.77 -11.49 4.81
CA PRO A 42 -7.95 -12.32 5.00
C PRO A 42 -8.77 -12.29 3.72
N GLY A 43 -9.01 -13.46 3.14
CA GLY A 43 -9.98 -13.61 2.07
C GLY A 43 -9.41 -14.10 0.75
N ASN A 44 -8.82 -15.29 0.76
CA ASN A 44 -9.08 -16.22 -0.33
C ASN A 44 -10.59 -16.53 -0.30
N PHE A 45 -11.41 -15.69 -0.93
CA PHE A 45 -12.77 -16.08 -1.29
C PHE A 45 -12.63 -17.11 -2.39
N GLY A 46 -12.30 -18.34 -1.97
CA GLY A 46 -12.58 -19.56 -2.70
C GLY A 46 -14.07 -19.64 -2.90
N SER A 47 -14.59 -18.86 -3.85
CA SER A 47 -15.85 -19.14 -4.49
C SER A 47 -15.64 -20.47 -5.19
N ASN A 48 -16.10 -21.53 -4.54
CA ASN A 48 -16.34 -22.81 -5.17
C ASN A 48 -17.44 -22.59 -6.21
N TRP A 49 -17.06 -22.02 -7.36
CA TRP A 49 -17.86 -22.09 -8.57
C TRP A 49 -17.88 -23.56 -8.95
N ARG A 50 -18.88 -24.28 -8.42
CA ARG A 50 -19.27 -25.58 -8.96
C ARG A 50 -19.73 -25.31 -10.39
N TYR A 51 -18.80 -25.50 -11.31
CA TYR A 51 -19.05 -25.45 -12.75
C TYR A 51 -20.01 -26.60 -13.06
N ASN A 52 -21.30 -26.31 -13.03
CA ASN A 52 -22.32 -27.22 -13.52
C ASN A 52 -22.11 -27.28 -15.03
N GLY A 53 -21.73 -28.45 -15.55
CA GLY A 53 -21.19 -28.68 -16.90
C GLY A 53 -22.12 -28.40 -18.09
N ARG A 54 -22.81 -27.27 -18.12
CA ARG A 54 -23.37 -26.66 -19.32
C ARG A 54 -22.49 -25.46 -19.66
N SER A 55 -21.44 -25.70 -20.44
CA SER A 55 -20.70 -24.63 -21.08
C SER A 55 -21.66 -23.86 -21.99
N PRO A 56 -21.85 -22.54 -21.77
CA PRO A 56 -22.40 -21.69 -22.82
C PRO A 56 -21.50 -21.87 -24.05
N HIS A 57 -22.08 -21.92 -25.25
CA HIS A 57 -21.29 -21.92 -26.48
C HIS A 57 -20.49 -20.62 -26.55
N LEU A 58 -19.28 -20.64 -26.00
CA LEU A 58 -18.35 -19.53 -26.07
C LEU A 58 -17.99 -19.36 -27.56
N PRO A 59 -18.00 -18.13 -28.09
CA PRO A 59 -17.49 -17.86 -29.42
C PRO A 59 -16.10 -18.50 -29.56
N ARG A 60 -15.87 -19.25 -30.65
CA ARG A 60 -14.53 -19.76 -30.96
C ARG A 60 -13.66 -18.55 -31.26
N PHE A 61 -12.86 -18.14 -30.29
CA PHE A 61 -11.84 -17.12 -30.49
C PHE A 61 -10.66 -17.75 -31.22
N ASP A 62 -10.24 -17.16 -32.33
CA ASP A 62 -9.02 -17.55 -33.00
C ASP A 62 -7.83 -17.36 -32.04
N PRO A 63 -6.95 -18.38 -31.85
CA PRO A 63 -5.83 -18.30 -30.92
C PRO A 63 -4.90 -17.10 -31.16
N ASP A 64 -4.77 -16.68 -32.42
CA ASP A 64 -3.92 -15.56 -32.82
C ASP A 64 -4.51 -14.21 -32.40
N GLN A 65 -5.84 -14.06 -32.47
CA GLN A 65 -6.53 -12.85 -31.98
C GLN A 65 -6.49 -12.78 -30.45
N PHE A 66 -6.57 -13.93 -29.77
CA PHE A 66 -6.44 -13.99 -28.32
C PHE A 66 -5.04 -13.63 -27.83
N LEU A 67 -4.00 -14.16 -28.47
CA LEU A 67 -2.60 -13.82 -28.16
C LEU A 67 -2.32 -12.33 -28.45
N ALA A 68 -2.77 -11.81 -29.59
CA ALA A 68 -2.59 -10.40 -29.93
C ALA A 68 -3.32 -9.48 -28.93
N ALA A 69 -4.56 -9.79 -28.56
CA ALA A 69 -5.31 -9.04 -27.55
C ALA A 69 -4.62 -9.09 -26.18
N LEU A 70 -4.12 -10.26 -25.77
CA LEU A 70 -3.40 -10.43 -24.51
C LEU A 70 -2.11 -9.61 -24.47
N VAL A 71 -1.32 -9.61 -25.55
CA VAL A 71 -0.08 -8.81 -25.64
C VAL A 71 -0.38 -7.30 -25.56
N VAL A 72 -1.39 -6.82 -26.29
CA VAL A 72 -1.80 -5.39 -26.25
C VAL A 72 -2.29 -5.01 -24.85
N LEU A 73 -3.10 -5.87 -24.21
CA LEU A 73 -3.65 -5.63 -22.89
C LEU A 73 -2.57 -5.67 -21.80
N CYS A 74 -1.62 -6.60 -21.90
CA CYS A 74 -0.42 -6.64 -21.04
C CYS A 74 0.46 -5.41 -21.23
N GLY A 75 0.70 -4.97 -22.48
CA GLY A 75 1.47 -3.78 -22.78
C GLY A 75 0.83 -2.50 -22.23
N LEU A 76 -0.47 -2.30 -22.46
CA LEU A 76 -1.24 -1.19 -21.90
C LEU A 76 -1.25 -1.23 -20.37
N GLY A 77 -1.44 -2.43 -19.79
CA GLY A 77 -1.41 -2.64 -18.35
C GLY A 77 -0.06 -2.24 -17.73
N LEU A 78 1.06 -2.63 -18.35
CA LEU A 78 2.40 -2.23 -17.90
C LEU A 78 2.60 -0.71 -17.97
N ILE A 79 2.16 -0.05 -19.04
CA ILE A 79 2.24 1.41 -19.17
C ILE A 79 1.44 2.08 -18.05
N LEU A 80 0.20 1.63 -17.80
CA LEU A 80 -0.64 2.16 -16.74
C LEU A 80 -0.02 1.94 -15.35
N LEU A 81 0.61 0.80 -15.11
CA LEU A 81 1.33 0.52 -13.85
C LEU A 81 2.51 1.48 -13.63
N VAL A 82 3.29 1.74 -14.67
CA VAL A 82 4.43 2.69 -14.61
C VAL A 82 3.92 4.11 -14.36
N VAL A 83 2.91 4.55 -15.11
CA VAL A 83 2.30 5.88 -14.95
C VAL A 83 1.71 6.03 -13.54
N SER A 84 1.00 5.01 -13.04
CA SER A 84 0.46 4.99 -11.69
C SER A 84 1.58 5.14 -10.65
N GLN A 85 2.68 4.39 -10.76
CA GLN A 85 3.81 4.58 -9.84
C GLN A 85 4.38 5.99 -9.88
N ILE A 86 4.55 6.59 -11.05
CA ILE A 86 5.06 7.97 -11.14
C ILE A 86 4.10 8.94 -10.43
N ILE A 87 2.80 8.85 -10.70
CA ILE A 87 1.78 9.71 -10.07
C ILE A 87 1.79 9.50 -8.55
N ARG A 88 2.00 8.26 -8.06
CA ARG A 88 2.11 7.96 -6.63
C ARG A 88 3.20 8.78 -5.96
N TYR A 89 4.42 8.77 -6.52
CA TYR A 89 5.54 9.49 -5.94
C TYR A 89 5.37 11.01 -6.02
N VAL A 90 4.77 11.50 -7.11
CA VAL A 90 4.41 12.92 -7.27
C VAL A 90 3.41 13.35 -6.20
N LEU A 91 2.34 12.58 -5.99
CA LEU A 91 1.35 12.84 -4.94
C LEU A 91 1.96 12.79 -3.55
N GLN A 92 2.79 11.78 -3.26
CA GLN A 92 3.47 11.64 -1.98
C GLN A 92 4.37 12.84 -1.68
N ALA A 93 5.21 13.26 -2.64
CA ALA A 93 6.07 14.42 -2.51
C ALA A 93 5.27 15.72 -2.33
N GLY A 94 4.19 15.86 -3.10
CA GLY A 94 3.28 17.00 -3.02
C GLY A 94 2.62 17.13 -1.65
N ILE A 95 2.10 16.03 -1.11
CA ILE A 95 1.47 15.99 0.22
C ILE A 95 2.50 16.36 1.29
N TYR A 96 3.69 15.74 1.28
CA TYR A 96 4.73 16.02 2.29
C TYR A 96 5.11 17.51 2.33
N ARG A 97 5.28 18.13 1.16
CA ARG A 97 5.61 19.57 1.09
C ARG A 97 4.44 20.47 1.45
N SER A 98 3.22 20.13 1.03
CA SER A 98 2.03 20.92 1.37
C SER A 98 1.79 20.95 2.88
N LEU A 99 1.98 19.82 3.56
CA LEU A 99 1.89 19.73 5.01
C LEU A 99 3.04 20.46 5.69
N TYR A 100 4.27 20.36 5.16
CA TYR A 100 5.40 21.13 5.69
C TYR A 100 5.15 22.65 5.63
N ARG A 101 4.69 23.17 4.49
CA ARG A 101 4.37 24.60 4.35
C ARG A 101 3.24 25.07 5.26
N LEU A 102 2.25 24.22 5.51
CA LEU A 102 1.21 24.53 6.48
C LEU A 102 1.80 24.78 7.88
N HIS A 103 2.83 24.03 8.28
CA HIS A 103 3.47 24.18 9.60
C HIS A 103 4.49 25.31 9.66
N THR A 104 5.25 25.55 8.59
CA THR A 104 6.32 26.56 8.59
C THR A 104 5.88 27.93 8.11
N GLU A 105 4.99 27.99 7.13
CA GLU A 105 4.58 29.22 6.45
C GLU A 105 3.12 29.58 6.71
N GLY A 106 2.34 28.68 7.34
CA GLY A 106 0.89 28.87 7.54
C GLY A 106 0.07 28.82 6.26
N ALA A 107 0.66 28.39 5.14
CA ALA A 107 0.01 28.38 3.84
C ALA A 107 -1.00 27.22 3.73
N GLU A 108 -2.23 27.53 3.34
CA GLU A 108 -3.27 26.49 3.20
C GLU A 108 -2.95 25.49 2.08
N PRO A 109 -3.12 24.18 2.33
CA PRO A 109 -2.90 23.17 1.30
C PRO A 109 -3.95 23.30 0.20
N THR A 110 -3.51 23.48 -1.05
CA THR A 110 -4.39 23.50 -2.24
C THR A 110 -4.04 22.36 -3.19
N ILE A 111 -5.03 21.85 -3.92
CA ILE A 111 -4.89 20.68 -4.81
C ILE A 111 -3.87 20.99 -5.92
N ALA A 112 -4.00 22.15 -6.57
CA ALA A 112 -3.09 22.57 -7.63
C ALA A 112 -1.65 22.76 -7.13
N ALA A 113 -1.47 23.31 -5.93
CA ALA A 113 -0.14 23.43 -5.33
C ALA A 113 0.45 22.06 -5.00
N GLY A 114 -0.34 21.11 -4.48
CA GLY A 114 0.11 19.74 -4.21
C GLY A 114 0.68 19.04 -5.44
N PHE A 115 -0.01 19.11 -6.58
CA PHE A 115 0.48 18.53 -7.83
C PHE A 115 1.71 19.26 -8.39
N ARG A 116 1.71 20.60 -8.37
CA ARG A 116 2.83 21.41 -8.86
C ARG A 116 4.10 21.19 -8.02
N GLU A 117 3.95 21.09 -6.70
CA GLU A 117 5.05 20.79 -5.78
C GLU A 117 5.55 19.35 -5.94
N GLY A 118 4.65 18.41 -6.22
CA GLY A 118 5.01 17.02 -6.52
C GLY A 118 5.87 16.88 -7.77
N TRP A 119 5.68 17.75 -8.78
CA TRP A 119 6.39 17.70 -10.06
C TRP A 119 7.69 18.52 -10.04
N HIS A 120 8.67 18.09 -9.23
CA HIS A 120 9.99 18.72 -9.16
C HIS A 120 11.12 17.71 -9.36
N ARG A 121 12.29 18.16 -9.85
CA ARG A 121 13.52 17.34 -9.94
C ARG A 121 13.87 16.58 -8.65
N ARG A 122 13.45 17.10 -7.50
CA ARG A 122 13.68 16.48 -6.18
C ARG A 122 12.85 15.20 -5.99
N THR A 123 11.69 15.07 -6.64
CA THR A 123 10.84 13.87 -6.59
C THR A 123 11.52 12.67 -7.24
N TRP A 124 12.35 12.87 -8.26
CA TRP A 124 13.17 11.81 -8.84
C TRP A 124 14.18 11.22 -7.85
N ARG A 125 14.62 12.00 -6.84
CA ARG A 125 15.48 11.47 -5.77
C ARG A 125 14.73 10.51 -4.86
N LEU A 126 13.43 10.76 -4.58
CA LEU A 126 12.58 9.80 -3.86
C LEU A 126 12.46 8.48 -4.61
N VAL A 127 12.22 8.56 -5.92
CA VAL A 127 12.12 7.37 -6.78
C VAL A 127 13.44 6.59 -6.72
N ALA A 128 14.57 7.25 -6.99
CA ALA A 128 15.89 6.62 -6.94
C ALA A 128 16.19 5.99 -5.58
N GLN A 129 15.83 6.66 -4.48
CA GLN A 129 15.99 6.12 -3.15
C GLN A 129 15.13 4.88 -2.90
N ASN A 130 13.88 4.88 -3.35
CA ASN A 130 13.00 3.74 -3.18
C ASN A 130 13.55 2.52 -3.94
N TRP A 131 14.01 2.71 -5.18
CA TRP A 131 14.67 1.65 -5.95
C TRP A 131 15.97 1.17 -5.29
N LEU A 132 16.78 2.09 -4.77
CA LEU A 132 18.04 1.76 -4.10
C LEU A 132 17.85 0.92 -2.84
N VAL A 133 16.71 1.07 -2.14
CA VAL A 133 16.40 0.28 -0.94
C VAL A 133 15.64 -1.00 -1.30
N ALA A 134 14.67 -0.91 -2.21
CA ALA A 134 13.81 -2.03 -2.58
C ALA A 134 14.58 -3.12 -3.33
N VAL A 135 15.46 -2.77 -4.27
CA VAL A 135 16.18 -3.76 -5.09
C VAL A 135 17.09 -4.65 -4.24
N PRO A 136 18.00 -4.13 -3.39
CA PRO A 136 18.81 -4.98 -2.51
C PRO A 136 17.96 -5.80 -1.55
N PHE A 137 16.88 -5.23 -1.00
CA PHE A 137 15.97 -5.95 -0.12
C PHE A 137 15.31 -7.14 -0.82
N ILE A 138 14.82 -6.95 -2.05
CA ILE A 138 14.24 -8.04 -2.87
C ILE A 138 15.29 -9.09 -3.21
N ILE A 139 16.51 -8.68 -3.59
CA ILE A 139 17.59 -9.61 -3.93
C ILE A 139 17.94 -10.47 -2.71
N VAL A 140 18.22 -9.85 -1.56
CA VAL A 140 18.47 -10.56 -0.30
C VAL A 140 17.28 -11.47 0.01
N ALA A 141 16.06 -11.01 -0.25
CA ALA A 141 14.89 -11.78 0.06
C ALA A 141 14.74 -13.04 -0.79
N LEU A 142 15.01 -12.93 -2.09
CA LEU A 142 14.98 -14.04 -3.03
C LEU A 142 16.11 -15.04 -2.78
N VAL A 143 17.32 -14.55 -2.47
CA VAL A 143 18.48 -15.40 -2.16
C VAL A 143 18.21 -16.24 -0.93
N LEU A 144 17.70 -15.63 0.15
CA LEU A 144 17.43 -16.36 1.39
C LEU A 144 16.20 -17.25 1.30
N LEU A 145 15.20 -16.89 0.48
CA LEU A 145 14.10 -17.79 0.14
C LEU A 145 14.60 -19.02 -0.65
N ALA A 146 15.49 -18.83 -1.63
CA ALA A 146 16.09 -19.92 -2.38
C ALA A 146 16.92 -20.83 -1.46
N LEU A 147 17.66 -20.25 -0.51
CA LEU A 147 18.39 -21.00 0.51
C LEU A 147 17.46 -21.79 1.43
N ALA A 148 16.33 -21.20 1.83
CA ALA A 148 15.30 -21.87 2.64
C ALA A 148 14.57 -22.99 1.89
N ALA A 149 14.47 -22.88 0.57
CA ALA A 149 13.91 -23.91 -0.30
C ALA A 149 14.93 -25.02 -0.66
N ALA A 150 16.24 -24.80 -0.48
CA ALA A 150 17.27 -25.77 -0.84
C ALA A 150 17.09 -27.17 -0.20
N PRO A 151 16.65 -27.32 1.06
CA PRO A 151 16.37 -28.63 1.65
C PRO A 151 15.26 -29.42 0.94
N LEU A 152 14.39 -28.76 0.17
CA LEU A 152 13.37 -29.44 -0.65
C LEU A 152 13.99 -30.22 -1.81
N LEU A 153 15.23 -29.94 -2.21
CA LEU A 153 15.95 -30.75 -3.19
C LEU A 153 16.21 -32.17 -2.70
N LEU A 154 16.22 -32.40 -1.37
CA LEU A 154 16.31 -33.74 -0.80
C LEU A 154 15.08 -34.60 -1.15
N ASN A 155 13.94 -33.99 -1.50
CA ASN A 155 12.74 -34.69 -1.97
C ASN A 155 12.92 -35.37 -3.34
N LEU A 156 14.00 -35.07 -4.05
CA LEU A 156 14.37 -35.76 -5.28
C LEU A 156 15.01 -37.13 -5.02
N THR A 157 15.27 -37.47 -3.75
CA THR A 157 15.79 -38.77 -3.36
C THR A 157 14.66 -39.76 -3.06
N GLU A 158 14.83 -41.05 -3.38
CA GLU A 158 13.82 -42.09 -3.10
C GLU A 158 13.71 -42.48 -1.62
N SER A 159 14.55 -41.88 -0.75
CA SER A 159 14.55 -42.15 0.68
C SER A 159 13.49 -41.35 1.42
N LYS A 160 12.49 -42.05 1.95
CA LYS A 160 11.43 -41.44 2.80
C LYS A 160 12.00 -40.66 3.98
N GLY A 161 13.11 -41.10 4.58
CA GLY A 161 13.74 -40.43 5.71
C GLY A 161 14.37 -39.08 5.34
N LEU A 162 15.03 -39.00 4.18
CA LEU A 162 15.61 -37.76 3.66
C LEU A 162 14.53 -36.75 3.24
N ASN A 163 13.39 -37.22 2.74
CA ASN A 163 12.27 -36.37 2.35
C ASN A 163 11.62 -35.68 3.56
N VAL A 164 11.36 -36.45 4.63
CA VAL A 164 10.81 -35.88 5.88
C VAL A 164 11.79 -34.88 6.49
N LEU A 165 13.08 -35.21 6.52
CA LEU A 165 14.11 -34.30 7.03
C LEU A 165 14.19 -33.00 6.21
N GLY A 166 14.15 -33.10 4.88
CA GLY A 166 14.16 -31.96 3.97
C GLY A 166 12.98 -31.02 4.18
N ILE A 167 11.76 -31.56 4.34
CA ILE A 167 10.55 -30.77 4.62
C ILE A 167 10.66 -30.07 5.98
N VAL A 168 11.07 -30.78 7.02
CA VAL A 168 11.21 -30.19 8.38
C VAL A 168 12.25 -29.06 8.39
N MET A 169 13.41 -29.27 7.73
CA MET A 169 14.44 -28.24 7.59
C MET A 169 13.94 -27.05 6.77
N ALA A 170 13.25 -27.29 5.66
CA ALA A 170 12.70 -26.22 4.82
C ALA A 170 11.68 -25.37 5.59
N ILE A 171 10.76 -25.99 6.34
CA ILE A 171 9.79 -25.28 7.18
C ILE A 171 10.50 -24.46 8.26
N GLY A 172 11.49 -25.05 8.94
CA GLY A 172 12.26 -24.36 9.99
C GLY A 172 13.00 -23.13 9.45
N LEU A 173 13.73 -23.30 8.34
CA LEU A 173 14.44 -22.19 7.68
C LEU A 173 13.47 -21.13 7.16
N PHE A 174 12.37 -21.54 6.53
CA PHE A 174 11.36 -20.63 6.01
C PHE A 174 10.72 -19.79 7.12
N MET A 175 10.40 -20.39 8.28
CA MET A 175 9.82 -19.68 9.41
C MET A 175 10.82 -18.67 10.01
N GLY A 176 12.07 -19.08 10.21
CA GLY A 176 13.13 -18.17 10.70
C GLY A 176 13.39 -17.02 9.72
N TRP A 177 13.40 -17.33 8.43
CA TRP A 177 13.54 -16.36 7.35
C TRP A 177 12.38 -15.34 7.32
N LEU A 178 11.14 -15.80 7.46
CA LEU A 178 9.96 -14.95 7.53
C LEU A 178 10.02 -14.01 8.74
N GLY A 179 10.45 -14.52 9.90
CA GLY A 179 10.69 -13.71 11.09
C GLY A 179 11.75 -12.62 10.86
N PHE A 180 12.86 -12.96 10.22
CA PHE A 180 13.91 -12.01 9.86
C PHE A 180 13.40 -10.91 8.93
N LEU A 181 12.69 -11.27 7.85
CA LEU A 181 12.09 -10.30 6.92
C LEU A 181 11.10 -9.37 7.62
N LEU A 182 10.32 -9.89 8.57
CA LEU A 182 9.38 -9.10 9.35
C LEU A 182 10.13 -8.04 10.17
N VAL A 183 11.16 -8.44 10.91
CA VAL A 183 11.95 -7.53 11.74
C VAL A 183 12.67 -6.47 10.89
N VAL A 184 13.34 -6.89 9.81
CA VAL A 184 14.04 -5.95 8.91
C VAL A 184 13.05 -5.03 8.22
N GLY A 185 11.93 -5.56 7.72
CA GLY A 185 10.86 -4.78 7.09
C GLY A 185 10.26 -3.76 8.04
N MET A 186 10.06 -4.12 9.31
CA MET A 186 9.59 -3.19 10.35
C MET A 186 10.60 -2.05 10.57
N ILE A 187 11.89 -2.35 10.72
CA ILE A 187 12.93 -1.32 10.89
C ILE A 187 13.00 -0.41 9.65
N LEU A 188 12.98 -0.99 8.44
CA LEU A 188 13.01 -0.24 7.19
C LEU A 188 11.76 0.63 7.03
N SER A 189 10.58 0.17 7.48
CA SER A 189 9.34 0.94 7.41
C SER A 189 9.43 2.24 8.20
N VAL A 190 10.04 2.21 9.40
CA VAL A 190 10.30 3.39 10.22
C VAL A 190 11.36 4.26 9.56
N LEU A 191 12.46 3.65 9.12
CA LEU A 191 13.61 4.38 8.62
C LEU A 191 13.32 5.11 7.29
N GLN A 192 12.53 4.51 6.41
CA GLN A 192 12.05 5.12 5.15
C GLN A 192 11.26 6.40 5.40
N GLN A 193 10.49 6.47 6.50
CA GLN A 193 9.73 7.67 6.87
C GLN A 193 10.63 8.90 7.04
N PHE A 194 11.81 8.70 7.63
CA PHE A 194 12.77 9.77 7.87
C PHE A 194 13.61 10.07 6.63
N TRP A 195 14.04 9.03 5.91
CA TRP A 195 14.84 9.22 4.70
C TRP A 195 14.11 10.03 3.63
N TRP A 196 12.83 9.72 3.38
CA TRP A 196 12.03 10.46 2.40
C TRP A 196 11.85 11.93 2.79
N ARG A 197 11.62 12.19 4.08
CA ARG A 197 11.46 13.56 4.59
C ARG A 197 12.77 14.35 4.52
N LEU A 198 13.91 13.76 4.83
CA LEU A 198 15.21 14.41 4.66
C LEU A 198 15.54 14.71 3.19
N ALA A 199 15.18 13.82 2.26
CA ALA A 199 15.40 14.04 0.83
C ALA A 199 14.48 15.13 0.25
N VAL A 200 13.24 15.23 0.73
CA VAL A 200 12.21 16.12 0.16
C VAL A 200 12.18 17.49 0.83
N ILE A 201 12.28 17.52 2.16
CA ILE A 201 12.13 18.72 2.99
C ILE A 201 13.48 19.38 3.20
N ALA A 202 14.50 18.61 3.59
CA ALA A 202 15.85 19.13 3.86
C ALA A 202 16.77 19.17 2.61
N ASP A 203 16.23 18.84 1.43
CA ASP A 203 16.94 18.80 0.13
C ASP A 203 18.28 18.04 0.11
N GLN A 204 18.43 17.03 0.97
CA GLN A 204 19.68 16.26 1.05
C GLN A 204 19.83 15.29 -0.12
N THR A 205 21.07 14.98 -0.51
CA THR A 205 21.36 13.92 -1.50
C THR A 205 20.98 12.55 -0.93
N THR A 206 20.58 11.61 -1.79
CA THR A 206 20.02 10.30 -1.40
C THR A 206 20.85 9.57 -0.34
N PHE A 207 22.17 9.49 -0.55
CA PHE A 207 23.07 8.82 0.39
C PHE A 207 23.23 9.57 1.73
N THR A 208 23.28 10.91 1.67
CA THR A 208 23.37 11.77 2.85
C THR A 208 22.09 11.70 3.69
N ALA A 209 20.92 11.71 3.04
CA ALA A 209 19.62 11.54 3.67
C ALA A 209 19.53 10.16 4.38
N MET A 210 20.07 9.10 3.77
CA MET A 210 20.09 7.77 4.38
C MET A 210 20.95 7.72 5.64
N ARG A 211 22.19 8.22 5.55
CA ARG A 211 23.13 8.25 6.68
C ARG A 211 22.62 9.11 7.82
N ASN A 212 22.09 10.29 7.51
CA ASN A 212 21.58 11.23 8.51
C ASN A 212 20.28 10.71 9.12
N GLY A 213 19.38 10.11 8.35
CA GLY A 213 18.16 9.51 8.88
C GLY A 213 18.44 8.34 9.81
N TRP A 214 19.43 7.49 9.50
CA TRP A 214 19.86 6.43 10.42
C TRP A 214 20.38 6.98 11.75
N ARG A 215 21.20 8.04 11.70
CA ARG A 215 21.70 8.71 12.90
C ARG A 215 20.57 9.31 13.73
N LEU A 216 19.64 10.00 13.07
CA LEU A 216 18.50 10.66 13.70
C LEU A 216 17.59 9.65 14.42
N VAL A 217 17.31 8.52 13.76
CA VAL A 217 16.52 7.43 14.35
C VAL A 217 17.24 6.80 15.54
N ARG A 218 18.53 6.49 15.41
CA ARG A 218 19.32 5.86 16.48
C ARG A 218 19.45 6.76 17.72
N GLN A 219 19.52 8.08 17.54
CA GLN A 219 19.59 9.04 18.65
C GLN A 219 18.25 9.21 19.38
N ASN A 220 17.12 8.92 18.72
CA ASN A 220 15.77 9.18 19.24
C ASN A 220 14.88 7.92 19.22
N LEU A 221 15.46 6.73 19.43
CA LEU A 221 14.73 5.45 19.36
C LEU A 221 13.55 5.37 20.34
N GLY A 222 13.66 6.01 21.51
CA GLY A 222 12.60 6.04 22.52
C GLY A 222 11.34 6.74 21.99
N ASP A 223 11.46 8.02 21.64
CA ASP A 223 10.33 8.82 21.13
C ASP A 223 9.77 8.24 19.81
N ILE A 224 10.64 7.81 18.88
CA ILE A 224 10.22 7.23 17.60
C ILE A 224 9.54 5.87 17.81
N GLY A 225 10.06 5.04 18.70
CA GLY A 225 9.50 3.73 19.02
C GLY A 225 8.12 3.84 19.68
N ILE A 226 7.94 4.78 20.61
CA ILE A 226 6.64 5.07 21.23
C ILE A 226 5.64 5.55 20.17
N MET A 227 6.03 6.49 19.30
CA MET A 227 5.13 6.96 18.25
C MET A 227 4.78 5.86 17.25
N TRP A 228 5.74 5.03 16.86
CA TRP A 228 5.49 3.87 16.02
C TRP A 228 4.49 2.91 16.67
N LEU A 229 4.67 2.60 17.96
CA LEU A 229 3.80 1.70 18.72
C LEU A 229 2.38 2.27 18.86
N LEU A 230 2.26 3.59 19.08
CA LEU A 230 0.96 4.28 19.08
C LEU A 230 0.27 4.16 17.72
N LEU A 231 0.99 4.36 16.62
CA LEU A 231 0.43 4.21 15.28
C LEU A 231 0.07 2.77 14.96
N VAL A 232 0.83 1.78 15.43
CA VAL A 232 0.42 0.37 15.35
C VAL A 232 -0.89 0.14 16.10
N GLY A 233 -1.02 0.66 17.32
CA GLY A 233 -2.28 0.60 18.09
C GLY A 233 -3.44 1.25 17.34
N ILE A 234 -3.21 2.39 16.70
CA ILE A 234 -4.22 3.07 15.86
C ILE A 234 -4.54 2.24 14.60
N ASN A 235 -3.56 1.59 13.96
CA ASN A 235 -3.82 0.69 12.84
C ASN A 235 -4.75 -0.46 13.25
N ILE A 236 -4.49 -1.08 14.40
CA ILE A 236 -5.35 -2.14 14.93
C ILE A 236 -6.75 -1.60 15.19
N LEU A 237 -6.88 -0.42 15.82
CA LEU A 237 -8.17 0.21 16.07
C LEU A 237 -8.93 0.50 14.77
N VAL A 238 -8.26 1.05 13.76
CA VAL A 238 -8.84 1.33 12.44
C VAL A 238 -9.27 0.04 11.76
N MET A 239 -8.51 -1.05 11.86
CA MET A 239 -8.91 -2.36 11.34
C MET A 239 -10.19 -2.87 12.03
N VAL A 240 -10.23 -2.83 13.36
CA VAL A 240 -11.38 -3.28 14.16
C VAL A 240 -12.62 -2.44 13.86
N VAL A 241 -12.49 -1.12 13.75
CA VAL A 241 -13.60 -0.20 13.46
C VAL A 241 -14.02 -0.27 11.98
N SER A 242 -13.09 -0.51 11.06
CA SER A 242 -13.41 -0.61 9.63
C SER A 242 -14.11 -1.91 9.29
N PHE A 243 -13.90 -2.98 10.05
CA PHE A 243 -14.55 -4.28 9.81
C PHE A 243 -16.09 -4.20 9.76
N PRO A 244 -16.80 -3.67 10.78
CA PRO A 244 -18.26 -3.51 10.69
C PRO A 244 -18.67 -2.54 9.58
N VAL A 245 -17.89 -1.48 9.33
CA VAL A 245 -18.17 -0.55 8.23
C VAL A 245 -18.10 -1.25 6.87
N ILE A 246 -17.09 -2.09 6.64
CA ILE A 246 -16.96 -2.91 5.43
C ILE A 246 -18.13 -3.89 5.32
N LEU A 247 -18.57 -4.52 6.42
CA LEU A 247 -19.72 -5.43 6.38
C LEU A 247 -21.02 -4.69 6.01
N VAL A 248 -21.26 -3.51 6.58
CA VAL A 248 -22.43 -2.68 6.25
C VAL A 248 -22.35 -2.22 4.80
N LEU A 249 -21.22 -1.67 4.35
CA LEU A 249 -21.02 -1.22 2.97
C LEU A 249 -21.15 -2.39 1.99
N GLY A 250 -20.59 -3.55 2.33
CA GLY A 250 -20.68 -4.79 1.56
C GLY A 250 -22.12 -5.30 1.46
N GLY A 251 -22.87 -5.28 2.57
CA GLY A 251 -24.29 -5.63 2.58
C GLY A 251 -25.15 -4.68 1.75
N VAL A 252 -24.94 -3.36 1.89
CA VAL A 252 -25.61 -2.33 1.08
C VAL A 252 -25.27 -2.52 -0.40
N THR A 253 -24.01 -2.78 -0.72
CA THR A 253 -23.58 -3.01 -2.10
C THR A 253 -24.17 -4.30 -2.67
N ALA A 254 -24.21 -5.38 -1.90
CA ALA A 254 -24.86 -6.62 -2.32
C ALA A 254 -26.37 -6.42 -2.57
N ALA A 255 -27.04 -5.61 -1.74
CA ALA A 255 -28.45 -5.29 -1.93
C ALA A 255 -28.69 -4.41 -3.18
N VAL A 256 -27.90 -3.35 -3.37
CA VAL A 256 -28.12 -2.32 -4.40
C VAL A 256 -27.51 -2.70 -5.76
N ALA A 257 -26.35 -3.35 -5.77
CA ALA A 257 -25.70 -3.82 -7.00
C ALA A 257 -26.07 -5.28 -7.31
N GLY A 258 -26.00 -6.16 -6.30
CA GLY A 258 -26.22 -7.60 -6.47
C GLY A 258 -27.68 -7.96 -6.69
N GLY A 259 -28.61 -7.36 -5.94
CA GLY A 259 -30.05 -7.62 -6.09
C GLY A 259 -30.58 -7.32 -7.50
N PRO A 260 -30.49 -6.06 -7.98
CA PRO A 260 -30.88 -5.72 -9.35
C PRO A 260 -30.04 -6.43 -10.42
N GLY A 261 -28.73 -6.61 -10.17
CA GLY A 261 -27.87 -7.36 -11.08
C GLY A 261 -28.34 -8.81 -11.26
N TYR A 262 -28.73 -9.49 -10.18
CA TYR A 262 -29.28 -10.84 -10.22
C TYR A 262 -30.64 -10.87 -10.94
N LEU A 263 -31.52 -9.89 -10.69
CA LEU A 263 -32.80 -9.79 -11.40
C LEU A 263 -32.60 -9.62 -12.91
N ILE A 264 -31.71 -8.73 -13.34
CA ILE A 264 -31.36 -8.55 -14.76
C ILE A 264 -30.83 -9.86 -15.36
N TYR A 265 -29.98 -10.58 -14.62
CA TYR A 265 -29.49 -11.88 -15.07
C TYR A 265 -30.63 -12.90 -15.21
N SER A 266 -31.54 -12.98 -14.24
CA SER A 266 -32.67 -13.93 -14.27
C SER A 266 -33.65 -13.66 -15.41
N LEU A 267 -33.83 -12.39 -15.81
CA LEU A 267 -34.73 -12.00 -16.89
C LEU A 267 -34.08 -12.15 -18.26
N THR A 268 -32.83 -11.71 -18.41
CA THR A 268 -32.15 -11.61 -19.72
C THR A 268 -31.25 -12.81 -20.02
N HIS A 269 -30.90 -13.63 -19.02
CA HIS A 269 -29.90 -14.70 -19.09
C HIS A 269 -28.52 -14.23 -19.60
N SER A 270 -28.28 -12.92 -19.59
CA SER A 270 -27.06 -12.29 -20.07
C SER A 270 -26.21 -11.80 -18.91
N LEU A 271 -25.02 -12.38 -18.78
CA LEU A 271 -24.04 -12.03 -17.75
C LEU A 271 -23.48 -10.61 -17.97
N ILE A 272 -23.29 -10.22 -19.22
CA ILE A 272 -22.74 -8.91 -19.60
C ILE A 272 -23.66 -7.77 -19.14
N LEU A 273 -24.97 -7.91 -19.35
CA LEU A 273 -25.95 -6.88 -18.99
C LEU A 273 -26.09 -6.72 -17.47
N SER A 274 -26.00 -7.84 -16.75
CA SER A 274 -25.95 -7.86 -15.28
C SER A 274 -24.69 -7.16 -14.75
N LEU A 275 -23.51 -7.48 -15.29
CA LEU A 275 -22.24 -6.85 -14.90
C LEU A 275 -22.21 -5.35 -15.23
N PHE A 276 -22.81 -4.95 -16.35
CA PHE A 276 -22.87 -3.55 -16.75
C PHE A 276 -23.56 -2.67 -15.71
N TRP A 277 -24.56 -3.21 -15.01
CA TRP A 277 -25.17 -2.55 -13.86
C TRP A 277 -24.36 -2.76 -12.57
N ALA A 278 -24.03 -4.02 -12.26
CA ALA A 278 -23.46 -4.39 -10.97
C ALA A 278 -22.09 -3.76 -10.72
N VAL A 279 -21.24 -3.64 -11.75
CA VAL A 279 -19.86 -3.13 -11.60
C VAL A 279 -19.82 -1.64 -11.26
N PRO A 280 -20.44 -0.73 -12.02
CA PRO A 280 -20.42 0.70 -11.69
C PRO A 280 -21.05 1.00 -10.32
N VAL A 281 -22.16 0.33 -10.01
CA VAL A 281 -22.85 0.51 -8.73
C VAL A 281 -21.97 -0.02 -7.57
N SER A 282 -21.31 -1.17 -7.74
CA SER A 282 -20.38 -1.69 -6.72
C SER A 282 -19.19 -0.77 -6.51
N ILE A 283 -18.64 -0.18 -7.57
CA ILE A 283 -17.56 0.80 -7.45
C ILE A 283 -18.02 2.02 -6.64
N LEU A 284 -19.21 2.54 -6.94
CA LEU A 284 -19.73 3.74 -6.28
C LEU A 284 -20.05 3.51 -4.79
N PHE A 285 -20.65 2.37 -4.44
CA PHE A 285 -21.13 2.12 -3.07
C PHE A 285 -20.11 1.43 -2.17
N LEU A 286 -19.16 0.68 -2.73
CA LEU A 286 -18.14 -0.03 -1.96
C LEU A 286 -16.77 0.63 -2.12
N VAL A 287 -16.30 0.74 -3.36
CA VAL A 287 -14.91 1.13 -3.62
C VAL A 287 -14.67 2.59 -3.28
N VAL A 288 -15.52 3.51 -3.72
CA VAL A 288 -15.33 4.96 -3.47
C VAL A 288 -15.29 5.30 -1.97
N PRO A 289 -16.23 4.82 -1.12
CA PRO A 289 -16.15 5.07 0.33
C PRO A 289 -14.91 4.47 0.99
N LEU A 290 -14.49 3.27 0.58
CA LEU A 290 -13.28 2.64 1.10
C LEU A 290 -12.01 3.37 0.68
N LEU A 291 -11.92 3.82 -0.57
CA LEU A 291 -10.84 4.67 -1.05
C LEU A 291 -10.79 5.98 -0.27
N PHE A 292 -11.95 6.56 0.05
CA PHE A 292 -12.04 7.78 0.83
C PHE A 292 -11.49 7.61 2.25
N LEU A 293 -11.95 6.58 2.97
CA LEU A 293 -11.49 6.25 4.33
C LEU A 293 -10.00 5.92 4.36
N GLY A 294 -9.53 5.09 3.41
CA GLY A 294 -8.11 4.74 3.28
C GLY A 294 -7.24 5.96 2.98
N GLY A 295 -7.70 6.84 2.10
CA GLY A 295 -7.02 8.09 1.76
C GLY A 295 -6.90 9.06 2.93
N LEU A 296 -7.97 9.25 3.71
CA LEU A 296 -7.93 10.08 4.92
C LEU A 296 -6.98 9.52 5.97
N TYR A 297 -7.02 8.20 6.20
CA TYR A 297 -6.15 7.55 7.15
C TYR A 297 -4.67 7.67 6.76
N LEU A 298 -4.37 7.54 5.47
CA LEU A 298 -3.04 7.68 4.92
C LEU A 298 -2.47 9.10 5.10
N ILE A 299 -3.31 10.13 4.96
CA ILE A 299 -2.93 11.52 5.26
C ILE A 299 -2.69 11.71 6.75
N PHE A 300 -3.57 11.19 7.60
CA PHE A 300 -3.40 11.27 9.04
C PHE A 300 -2.04 10.69 9.48
N GLN A 301 -1.71 9.47 9.03
CA GLN A 301 -0.42 8.86 9.32
C GLN A 301 0.74 9.74 8.82
N THR A 302 0.63 10.24 7.61
CA THR A 302 1.65 11.08 6.99
C THR A 302 1.92 12.35 7.80
N GLU A 303 0.86 13.01 8.27
CA GLU A 303 0.91 14.22 9.08
C GLU A 303 1.52 13.97 10.46
N VAL A 304 1.13 12.87 11.14
CA VAL A 304 1.74 12.48 12.43
C VAL A 304 3.26 12.35 12.29
N TRP A 305 3.70 11.59 11.28
CA TRP A 305 5.12 11.40 11.03
C TRP A 305 5.84 12.65 10.55
N ASN A 306 5.14 13.59 9.89
CA ASN A 306 5.72 14.87 9.49
C ASN A 306 6.02 15.74 10.72
N ARG A 307 5.09 15.79 11.67
CA ARG A 307 5.27 16.53 12.93
C ARG A 307 6.38 15.93 13.79
N VAL A 308 6.40 14.59 13.93
CA VAL A 308 7.48 13.86 14.62
C VAL A 308 8.83 14.18 14.00
N PHE A 309 8.91 14.16 12.67
CA PHE A 309 10.13 14.50 11.96
C PHE A 309 10.61 15.92 12.27
N ILE A 310 9.71 16.91 12.19
CA ILE A 310 10.05 18.32 12.44
C ILE A 310 10.55 18.51 13.87
N GLU A 311 9.85 17.96 14.87
CA GLU A 311 10.23 18.12 16.28
C GLU A 311 11.59 17.48 16.60
N ILE A 312 11.84 16.27 16.08
CA ILE A 312 13.12 15.59 16.27
C ILE A 312 14.25 16.31 15.52
N TYR A 313 13.98 16.77 14.31
CA TYR A 313 14.97 17.49 13.50
C TYR A 313 15.37 18.80 14.17
N GLN A 314 14.41 19.59 14.67
CA GLN A 314 14.69 20.83 15.39
C GLN A 314 15.53 20.59 16.65
N ARG A 315 15.25 19.53 17.42
CA ARG A 315 16.02 19.18 18.63
C ARG A 315 17.44 18.71 18.37
N SER A 316 17.71 18.18 17.17
CA SER A 316 19.02 17.58 16.85
C SER A 316 20.01 18.57 16.23
N PHE A 317 19.54 19.76 15.83
CA PHE A 317 20.33 20.81 15.18
C PHE A 317 20.32 22.14 15.96
N VAL A 318 19.78 22.13 17.19
CA VAL A 318 19.95 23.16 18.24
C VAL A 318 20.90 22.60 19.28
#